data_AF-A0A239GNF1-F1
#
_entry.id   AF-A0A239GNF1-F1
#
_cell.length_a   1.000
_cell.length_b   1.000
_cell.length_c   1.000
_cell.angle_alpha   90.00
_cell.angle_beta   90.00
_cell.angle_gamma   90.00
#
_symmetry.space_group_name_H-M   'P 1'
#
loop_
_entity.id
_entity.type
_entity.pdbx_description
1 polymer ?
#
loop_
_entity_poly.entity_id
_entity_poly.type
_entity_poly.pdbx_seq_one_letter_code
_entity_poly.pdbx_strand_id
1 'polypeptide(L)'
;MNNHTTTRSIGGWTFFRLPNMEKLPKHLNIDLIQSELNRIMNSDFVMKSDKKLEQYQNLSDRFKGKNKGIQASGLIPFNRPENRSTCKLTREQVEEIRKKHIPKVYGKAKLAKEYGVSRSVIYRIIKGQSWK
;
A
#
# COMPACT_ATOMS: atom_id res chain seq x y z
N MET A 1 -54.28 -33.95 18.15
CA MET A 1 -54.90 -32.67 18.54
C MET A 1 -54.29 -31.59 17.67
N ASN A 2 -55.10 -31.01 16.80
CA ASN A 2 -54.67 -30.04 15.79
C ASN A 2 -54.64 -28.66 16.40
N ASN A 3 -53.46 -28.02 16.42
CA ASN A 3 -53.34 -26.63 16.81
C ASN A 3 -52.76 -25.86 15.62
N HIS A 4 -53.66 -25.21 14.90
CA HIS A 4 -53.38 -24.20 13.90
C HIS A 4 -52.79 -22.96 14.58
N THR A 5 -51.71 -22.39 14.07
CA THR A 5 -51.32 -21.01 14.37
C THR A 5 -50.85 -20.28 13.11
N THR A 6 -51.74 -19.39 12.70
CA THR A 6 -51.70 -18.29 11.74
C THR A 6 -50.37 -17.51 11.70
N THR A 7 -49.80 -17.35 10.51
CA THR A 7 -48.75 -16.39 10.17
C THR A 7 -49.32 -14.97 10.10
N ARG A 8 -48.99 -14.12 11.08
CA ARG A 8 -49.20 -12.66 10.97
C ARG A 8 -48.05 -12.04 10.18
N SER A 9 -48.39 -11.54 9.00
CA SER A 9 -47.59 -10.63 8.19
C SER A 9 -47.46 -9.28 8.90
N ILE A 10 -46.25 -8.96 9.35
CA ILE A 10 -45.85 -7.60 9.69
C ILE A 10 -44.51 -7.33 9.02
N GLY A 11 -44.54 -6.51 7.97
CA GLY A 11 -43.39 -5.78 7.46
C GLY A 11 -42.33 -6.60 6.72
N GLY A 12 -42.56 -6.84 5.42
CA GLY A 12 -41.68 -6.35 4.33
C GLY A 12 -40.18 -6.65 4.33
N TRP A 13 -39.67 -7.52 5.19
CA TRP A 13 -38.30 -8.05 5.09
C TRP A 13 -38.46 -9.52 4.77
N THR A 14 -38.09 -9.91 3.56
CA THR A 14 -37.87 -11.32 3.22
C THR A 14 -36.78 -11.82 4.15
N PHE A 15 -37.18 -12.50 5.23
CA PHE A 15 -36.26 -13.28 6.05
C PHE A 15 -35.79 -14.42 5.15
N PHE A 16 -34.68 -14.19 4.44
CA PHE A 16 -33.90 -15.27 3.86
C PHE A 16 -33.66 -16.23 5.03
N ARG A 17 -34.38 -17.36 5.03
CA ARG A 17 -34.08 -18.48 5.92
C ARG A 17 -32.66 -18.87 5.59
N LEU A 18 -31.72 -18.35 6.39
CA LEU A 18 -30.30 -18.60 6.24
C LEU A 18 -30.13 -20.13 6.19
N PRO A 19 -29.57 -20.68 5.10
CA PRO A 19 -29.28 -22.10 5.06
C PRO A 19 -28.19 -22.36 6.10
N ASN A 20 -28.50 -23.16 7.11
CA ASN A 20 -27.57 -23.73 8.08
C ASN A 20 -26.53 -22.75 8.68
N MET A 21 -26.90 -22.15 9.81
CA MET A 21 -25.97 -21.52 10.77
C MET A 21 -25.10 -22.56 11.51
N GLU A 22 -24.60 -23.60 10.81
CA GLU A 22 -23.77 -24.67 11.39
C GLU A 22 -22.29 -24.61 10.95
N LYS A 23 -21.90 -23.56 10.22
CA LYS A 23 -20.51 -23.40 9.76
C LYS A 23 -20.01 -21.96 9.94
N LEU A 24 -20.18 -21.39 11.13
CA LEU A 24 -19.14 -20.51 11.66
C LEU A 24 -17.93 -21.39 12.00
N PRO A 25 -16.69 -21.01 11.65
CA PRO A 25 -15.50 -21.84 11.89
C PRO A 25 -15.44 -22.24 13.37
N LYS A 26 -15.42 -23.54 13.61
CA LYS A 26 -15.44 -24.16 14.93
C LYS A 26 -14.13 -23.84 15.65
N HIS A 27 -14.24 -22.91 16.59
CA HIS A 27 -13.25 -22.33 17.49
C HIS A 27 -12.18 -21.42 16.84
N LEU A 28 -12.20 -20.13 17.20
CA LEU A 28 -10.94 -19.41 17.34
C LEU A 28 -10.13 -20.20 18.38
N ASN A 29 -8.93 -20.66 18.02
CA ASN A 29 -8.07 -21.33 18.97
C ASN A 29 -7.53 -20.29 19.95
N ILE A 30 -8.24 -20.14 21.08
CA ILE A 30 -7.95 -19.15 22.13
C ILE A 30 -6.52 -19.34 22.64
N ASP A 31 -6.06 -20.59 22.75
CA ASP A 31 -4.72 -20.92 23.23
C ASP A 31 -3.63 -20.49 22.24
N LEU A 32 -3.87 -20.71 20.94
CA LEU A 32 -2.97 -20.23 19.89
C LEU A 32 -2.90 -18.70 19.88
N ILE A 33 -4.05 -18.03 19.99
CA ILE A 33 -4.12 -16.57 20.07
C ILE A 33 -3.38 -16.07 21.32
N GLN A 34 -3.57 -16.71 22.46
CA GLN A 34 -2.91 -16.34 23.70
C GLN A 34 -1.38 -16.56 23.61
N SER A 35 -0.93 -17.63 22.95
CA SER A 35 0.49 -17.90 22.73
C SER A 35 1.15 -16.86 21.82
N GLU A 36 0.45 -16.44 20.76
CA GLU A 36 0.92 -15.38 19.86
C GLU A 36 0.93 -14.01 20.54
N LEU A 37 -0.09 -13.70 21.33
CA LEU A 37 -0.11 -12.48 22.15
C LEU A 37 1.07 -12.46 23.13
N ASN A 38 1.34 -13.56 23.83
CA ASN A 38 2.48 -13.66 24.74
C ASN A 38 3.81 -13.50 24.01
N ARG A 39 3.96 -14.09 22.81
CA ARG A 39 5.15 -13.93 21.96
C ARG A 39 5.35 -12.48 21.53
N ILE A 40 4.29 -11.80 21.11
CA ILE A 40 4.33 -10.39 20.71
C ILE A 40 4.68 -9.52 21.91
N MET A 41 4.01 -9.72 23.05
CA MET A 41 4.26 -8.94 24.26
C MET A 41 5.69 -9.08 24.75
N ASN A 42 6.25 -10.29 24.71
CA ASN A 42 7.64 -10.56 25.11
C ASN A 42 8.67 -10.24 24.03
N SER A 43 8.27 -9.72 22.88
CA SER A 43 9.22 -9.33 21.84
C SER A 43 10.02 -8.09 22.26
N ASP A 44 11.29 -8.04 21.84
CA ASP A 44 12.17 -6.87 22.03
C ASP A 44 11.59 -5.56 21.46
N PHE A 45 10.62 -5.68 20.55
CA PHE A 45 9.92 -4.55 19.98
C PHE A 45 8.89 -3.95 20.95
N VAL A 46 8.09 -4.78 21.61
CA VAL A 46 7.06 -4.35 22.56
C VAL A 46 7.66 -3.98 23.91
N MET A 47 8.70 -4.69 24.35
CA MET A 47 9.41 -4.41 25.59
C MET A 47 10.35 -3.20 25.53
N LYS A 48 10.27 -2.36 24.49
CA LYS A 48 10.99 -1.08 24.46
C LYS A 48 10.39 -0.17 25.53
N SER A 49 11.18 0.17 26.54
CA SER A 49 10.78 1.16 27.54
C SER A 49 10.48 2.51 26.88
N ASP A 50 9.60 3.30 27.50
CA ASP A 50 9.24 4.65 27.04
C ASP A 50 10.48 5.50 26.77
N LYS A 51 11.50 5.39 27.64
CA LYS A 51 12.80 6.05 27.49
C LYS A 51 13.51 5.69 26.18
N LYS A 52 13.41 4.43 25.75
CA LYS A 52 14.02 3.95 24.51
C LYS A 52 13.23 4.44 23.29
N LEU A 53 11.90 4.49 23.37
CA LEU A 53 11.05 5.06 22.33
C LEU A 53 11.32 6.57 22.17
N GLU A 54 11.38 7.29 23.29
CA GLU A 54 11.72 8.71 23.34
C GLU A 54 13.11 8.97 22.74
N GLN A 55 14.11 8.14 23.07
CA GLN A 55 15.44 8.23 22.47
C GLN A 55 15.40 8.11 20.94
N TYR A 56 14.65 7.14 20.39
CA TYR A 56 14.53 6.98 18.94
C TYR A 56 13.82 8.17 18.29
N GLN A 57 12.76 8.68 18.92
CA GLN A 57 12.04 9.85 18.44
C GLN A 57 12.96 11.08 18.41
N ASN A 58 13.71 11.31 19.50
CA ASN A 58 14.69 12.40 19.60
C ASN A 58 15.79 12.31 18.53
N LEU A 59 16.29 11.10 18.22
CA LEU A 59 17.27 10.90 17.16
C LEU A 59 16.68 11.22 15.78
N SER A 60 15.45 10.77 15.51
CA SER A 60 14.72 11.07 14.28
C SER A 60 14.51 12.57 14.09
N ASP A 61 14.04 13.25 15.13
CA ASP A 61 13.77 14.69 15.10
C ASP A 61 15.05 15.51 14.94
N ARG A 62 16.13 15.13 15.64
CA ARG A 62 17.46 15.73 15.44
C ARG A 62 17.95 15.58 14.00
N PHE A 63 17.81 14.38 13.42
CA PHE A 63 18.23 14.12 12.05
C PHE A 63 17.39 14.91 11.03
N LYS A 64 16.06 14.94 11.22
CA LYS A 64 15.13 15.71 10.41
C LYS A 64 15.43 17.21 10.50
N GLY A 65 15.69 17.73 11.70
CA GLY A 65 16.08 19.13 11.92
C GLY A 65 17.41 19.47 11.26
N LYS A 66 18.45 18.65 11.45
CA LYS A 66 19.78 18.83 10.85
C LYS A 66 19.71 18.91 9.33
N ASN A 67 18.92 18.03 8.71
CA ASN A 67 18.77 18.01 7.26
C ASN A 67 17.60 18.87 6.75
N LYS A 68 16.92 19.64 7.62
CA LYS A 68 15.77 20.49 7.29
C LYS A 68 14.65 19.74 6.54
N GLY A 69 14.46 18.45 6.86
CA GLY A 69 13.52 17.57 6.16
C GLY A 69 13.96 17.08 4.77
N ILE A 70 15.14 17.48 4.30
CA ILE A 70 15.75 17.00 3.06
C ILE A 70 16.55 15.73 3.38
N GLN A 71 16.73 14.86 2.38
CA GLN A 71 17.60 13.70 2.53
C GLN A 71 19.08 14.12 2.57
N ALA A 72 19.91 13.43 3.35
CA ALA A 72 21.35 13.66 3.37
C ALA A 72 21.97 13.50 1.97
N SER A 73 22.92 14.37 1.62
CA SER A 73 23.51 14.45 0.27
C SER A 73 24.05 13.11 -0.26
N GLY A 74 24.68 12.32 0.62
CA GLY A 74 25.21 11.00 0.27
C GLY A 74 24.14 9.96 -0.13
N LEU A 75 22.88 10.16 0.25
CA LEU A 75 21.78 9.25 -0.09
C LEU A 75 21.04 9.64 -1.38
N ILE A 76 21.20 10.88 -1.84
CA ILE A 76 20.54 11.40 -3.05
C ILE A 76 20.86 10.55 -4.30
N PRO A 77 22.11 10.09 -4.55
CA PRO A 77 22.42 9.26 -5.71
C PRO A 77 21.60 7.96 -5.77
N PHE A 78 21.33 7.31 -4.64
CA PHE A 78 20.58 6.05 -4.59
C PHE A 78 19.09 6.24 -4.92
N ASN A 79 18.58 7.46 -4.78
CA ASN A 79 17.20 7.79 -5.15
C ASN A 79 17.01 8.04 -6.64
N ARG A 80 18.09 8.14 -7.42
CA ARG A 80 18.02 8.32 -8.87
C ARG A 80 17.35 7.12 -9.54
N PRO A 81 16.44 7.34 -10.50
CA PRO A 81 15.71 6.25 -11.15
C PRO A 81 16.62 5.26 -11.89
N GLU A 82 17.80 5.68 -12.33
CA GLU A 82 18.84 4.82 -12.93
C GLU A 82 19.34 3.73 -11.97
N ASN A 83 19.38 4.03 -10.67
CA ASN A 83 19.93 3.14 -9.65
C ASN A 83 18.87 2.22 -9.03
N ARG A 84 17.60 2.37 -9.41
CA ARG A 84 16.51 1.55 -8.90
C ARG A 84 16.37 0.29 -9.74
N SER A 85 16.61 -0.87 -9.14
CA SER A 85 16.45 -2.18 -9.79
C SER A 85 15.03 -2.44 -10.33
N THR A 86 14.02 -1.75 -9.79
CA THR A 86 12.62 -1.87 -10.23
C THR A 86 12.26 -0.98 -11.43
N CYS A 87 13.19 -0.14 -11.90
CA CYS A 87 12.91 0.81 -12.97
C CYS A 87 12.99 0.13 -14.34
N LYS A 88 11.90 0.22 -15.14
CA LYS A 88 11.82 -0.43 -16.45
C LYS A 88 12.41 0.38 -17.60
N LEU A 89 12.64 1.68 -17.38
CA LEU A 89 13.08 2.60 -18.41
C LEU A 89 14.54 2.97 -18.18
N THR A 90 15.30 3.12 -19.25
CA THR A 90 16.63 3.73 -19.22
C THR A 90 16.56 5.22 -19.53
N ARG A 91 17.67 5.95 -19.31
CA ARG A 91 17.72 7.39 -19.59
C ARG A 91 17.53 7.69 -21.08
N GLU A 92 18.08 6.87 -21.95
CA GLU A 92 17.98 6.97 -23.40
C GLU A 92 16.52 6.80 -23.85
N GLN A 93 15.83 5.78 -23.32
CA GLN A 93 14.41 5.54 -23.60
C GLN A 93 13.53 6.71 -23.15
N VAL A 94 13.86 7.37 -22.03
CA VAL A 94 13.14 8.55 -21.55
C VAL A 94 13.32 9.72 -22.51
N GLU A 95 14.52 9.93 -23.05
CA GLU A 95 14.78 10.96 -24.07
C GLU A 95 14.05 10.65 -25.37
N GLU A 96 14.02 9.39 -25.81
CA GLU A 96 13.23 8.97 -26.96
C GLU A 96 11.74 9.23 -26.76
N ILE A 97 11.19 8.90 -25.58
CA ILE A 97 9.78 9.18 -25.24
C ILE A 97 9.48 10.68 -25.37
N ARG A 98 10.39 11.55 -24.90
CA ARG A 98 10.25 13.01 -25.01
C ARG A 98 10.28 13.47 -26.46
N LYS A 99 11.17 12.92 -27.29
CA LYS A 99 11.31 13.25 -28.72
C LYS A 99 10.13 12.74 -29.55
N LYS A 100 9.68 11.49 -29.31
CA LYS A 100 8.56 10.85 -30.02
C LYS A 100 7.20 11.43 -29.66
N HIS A 101 7.08 12.14 -28.53
CA HIS A 101 5.80 12.68 -28.11
C HIS A 101 5.37 13.88 -28.97
N ILE A 102 4.57 13.61 -29.99
CA ILE A 102 3.89 14.62 -30.80
C ILE A 102 2.44 14.70 -30.31
N PRO A 103 2.00 15.83 -29.71
CA PRO A 103 0.61 15.99 -29.27
C PRO A 103 -0.38 15.68 -30.39
N LYS A 104 -1.46 14.97 -30.06
CA LYS A 104 -2.54 14.56 -30.98
C LYS A 104 -2.18 13.53 -32.08
N VAL A 105 -0.91 13.20 -32.30
CA VAL A 105 -0.48 12.17 -33.28
C VAL A 105 0.08 10.94 -32.56
N TYR A 106 1.05 11.13 -31.66
CA TYR A 106 1.69 10.07 -30.91
C TYR A 106 1.37 10.20 -29.41
N GLY A 107 0.18 9.70 -29.08
CA GLY A 107 -0.41 9.84 -27.76
C GLY A 107 0.30 9.00 -26.68
N LYS A 108 0.16 9.45 -25.44
CA LYS A 108 0.65 8.79 -24.22
C LYS A 108 0.23 7.32 -24.08
N ALA A 109 -0.93 6.91 -24.61
CA ALA A 109 -1.38 5.51 -24.59
C ALA A 109 -0.54 4.60 -25.50
N LYS A 110 -0.11 5.10 -26.66
CA LYS A 110 0.73 4.35 -27.61
C LYS A 110 2.14 4.17 -27.06
N LEU A 111 2.74 5.26 -26.56
CA LEU A 111 4.04 5.24 -25.88
C LEU A 111 4.05 4.30 -24.67
N ALA A 112 2.98 4.31 -23.86
CA ALA A 112 2.85 3.42 -22.72
C ALA A 112 2.91 1.93 -23.13
N LYS A 113 2.23 1.57 -24.23
CA LYS A 113 2.23 0.20 -24.76
C LYS A 113 3.59 -0.20 -25.34
N GLU A 114 4.23 0.71 -26.09
CA GLU A 114 5.54 0.48 -26.72
C GLU A 114 6.64 0.22 -25.68
N TYR A 115 6.68 1.03 -24.62
CA TYR A 115 7.70 0.94 -23.58
C TYR A 115 7.29 0.11 -22.34
N GLY A 116 6.12 -0.54 -22.36
CA GLY A 116 5.68 -1.43 -21.28
C GLY A 116 5.45 -0.75 -19.91
N VAL A 117 5.07 0.53 -19.92
CA VAL A 117 4.85 1.36 -18.72
C VAL A 117 3.43 1.91 -18.65
N SER A 118 3.04 2.45 -17.48
CA SER A 118 1.71 3.04 -17.34
C SER A 118 1.61 4.42 -18.02
N ARG A 119 0.39 4.79 -18.44
CA ARG A 119 0.08 6.12 -19.00
C ARG A 119 0.52 7.27 -18.08
N SER A 120 0.42 7.08 -16.77
CA SER A 120 0.82 8.06 -15.76
C SER A 120 2.33 8.26 -15.68
N VAL A 121 3.14 7.23 -15.96
CA VAL A 121 4.61 7.35 -16.04
C VAL A 121 5.00 8.20 -17.24
N ILE A 122 4.43 7.90 -18.43
CA ILE A 122 4.65 8.70 -19.65
C ILE A 122 4.25 10.16 -19.43
N TYR A 123 3.11 10.42 -18.79
CA TYR A 123 2.68 11.78 -18.45
C TYR A 123 3.70 12.53 -17.59
N ARG A 124 4.22 11.90 -16.52
CA ARG A 124 5.22 12.50 -15.62
C ARG A 124 6.56 12.74 -16.32
N ILE A 125 6.96 11.87 -17.24
CA ILE A 125 8.16 12.03 -18.08
C ILE A 125 8.02 13.25 -18.99
N ILE A 126 6.88 13.38 -19.69
CA ILE A 126 6.60 14.50 -20.60
C ILE A 126 6.54 15.82 -19.83
N LYS A 127 5.96 15.83 -18.62
CA LYS A 127 5.89 17.02 -17.76
C LYS A 127 7.20 17.35 -17.00
N GLY A 128 8.25 16.54 -17.14
CA GLY A 128 9.51 16.74 -16.40
C GLY A 128 9.39 16.54 -14.87
N GLN A 129 8.33 15.85 -14.43
CA GLN A 129 8.11 15.56 -13.00
C GLN A 129 8.92 14.35 -12.53
N SER A 130 9.25 13.43 -13.45
CA SER A 130 10.10 12.26 -13.22
C SER A 130 11.29 12.29 -14.18
N TRP A 131 12.38 11.60 -13.82
CA TRP A 131 13.62 11.58 -14.60
C TRP A 131 14.15 13.00 -14.87
N LYS A 132 14.48 13.68 -13.77
CA LYS A 132 15.08 15.02 -13.78
C LYS A 132 16.59 14.93 -13.94
#